data_AF-D6X0K7-F1
#
_entry.id   AF-D6X0K7-F1
#
_cell.length_a   1.000
_cell.length_b   1.000
_cell.length_c   1.000
_cell.angle_alpha   90.00
_cell.angle_beta   90.00
_cell.angle_gamma   90.00
#
_symmetry.space_group_name_H-M   'P 1'
#
loop_
_entity.id
_entity.type
_entity.pdbx_description
1 polymer ?
#
loop_
_entity_poly.entity_id
_entity_poly.type
_entity_poly.pdbx_seq_one_letter_code
_entity_poly.pdbx_strand_id
1 'polypeptide(L)'
;MLTNSHVSVSDAVPHVPGIIEIGGFHVNPPKKLPEDLQKFLDEASDGFILFSMGSNLKSQDLKPEVRDGILKSFSKIKQKVLWKFESDLPNLPNNVKIMKWVPQQDVLAHPNIRLFISHGGFLSTVEAVYHGVPIIGIPVFGDQKYNIATAEHDGYAVAIQLDDLSEETLTRALNEVLTNQKYKNVVKQRSKLMHDQPLTPVETAIYWVEHVIRHKGAPHLRSSGVDLKWYQREMIDVGVFLIVVTCLVLTVTLVIITKMLKFVFCKNKKDVSKKKKNQ
;
A
#
# COMPACT_ATOMS: atom_id res chain seq x y z
N MET A 1 0.35 -7.31 16.72
CA MET A 1 1.10 -6.57 15.69
C MET A 1 0.43 -5.23 15.52
N LEU A 2 1.19 -4.14 15.57
CA LEU A 2 0.68 -2.81 15.25
C LEU A 2 1.00 -2.53 13.78
N THR A 3 0.04 -2.04 13.01
CA THR A 3 0.21 -1.71 11.58
C THR A 3 -0.09 -0.25 11.33
N ASN A 4 0.75 0.42 10.55
CA ASN A 4 0.44 1.76 10.07
C ASN A 4 -0.50 1.63 8.87
N SER A 5 -1.78 1.37 9.15
CA SER A 5 -2.82 1.21 8.13
C SER A 5 -4.10 1.86 8.63
N HIS A 6 -4.91 2.36 7.71
CA HIS A 6 -6.23 2.90 8.01
C HIS A 6 -7.07 2.87 6.73
N VAL A 7 -8.36 2.55 6.86
CA VAL A 7 -9.32 2.43 5.74
C VAL A 7 -9.51 3.72 4.92
N SER A 8 -9.05 4.86 5.43
CA SER A 8 -9.05 6.13 4.67
C SER A 8 -7.95 6.19 3.61
N VAL A 9 -6.90 5.37 3.73
CA VAL A 9 -5.71 5.36 2.87
C VAL A 9 -5.53 4.02 2.15
N SER A 10 -5.88 2.92 2.81
CA SER A 10 -5.68 1.54 2.33
C SER A 10 -7.01 0.82 2.11
N ASP A 11 -6.97 -0.19 1.24
CA ASP A 11 -8.12 -1.05 0.99
C ASP A 11 -8.52 -1.84 2.25
N ALA A 12 -9.81 -2.17 2.35
CA ALA A 12 -10.32 -3.03 3.42
C ALA A 12 -9.81 -4.47 3.23
N VAL A 13 -9.19 -5.03 4.27
CA VAL A 13 -8.67 -6.40 4.28
C VAL A 13 -9.05 -7.14 5.56
N PRO A 14 -9.22 -8.47 5.53
CA PRO A 14 -9.51 -9.24 6.73
C PRO A 14 -8.28 -9.31 7.65
N HIS A 15 -8.47 -8.92 8.91
CA HIS A 15 -7.45 -8.99 9.94
C HIS A 15 -7.79 -10.05 10.99
N VAL A 16 -6.75 -10.72 11.50
CA VAL A 16 -6.90 -11.47 12.76
C VAL A 16 -6.94 -10.49 13.94
N PRO A 17 -7.60 -10.82 15.07
CA PRO A 17 -7.76 -9.90 16.20
C PRO A 17 -6.45 -9.35 16.79
N GLY A 18 -5.33 -10.07 16.60
CA GLY A 18 -4.01 -9.64 17.04
C GLY A 18 -3.34 -8.58 16.14
N ILE A 19 -3.98 -8.13 15.06
CA ILE A 19 -3.51 -7.02 14.21
C ILE A 19 -4.33 -5.79 14.56
N ILE A 20 -3.65 -4.75 15.03
CA ILE A 20 -4.26 -3.49 15.41
C ILE A 20 -3.73 -2.40 14.50
N GLU A 21 -4.65 -1.72 13.83
CA GLU A 21 -4.37 -0.60 12.96
C GLU A 21 -4.14 0.67 13.77
N ILE A 22 -3.02 1.34 13.52
CA ILE A 22 -2.59 2.61 14.11
C ILE A 22 -2.17 3.59 13.01
N GLY A 23 -2.93 3.63 11.93
CA GLY A 23 -2.66 4.48 10.78
C GLY A 23 -2.54 5.95 11.14
N GLY A 24 -1.46 6.60 10.69
CA GLY A 24 -1.22 8.02 10.94
C GLY A 24 -0.59 8.33 12.28
N PHE A 25 -0.10 7.34 13.04
CA PHE A 25 0.61 7.58 14.30
C PHE A 25 1.84 8.50 14.18
N HIS A 26 2.42 8.61 12.98
CA HIS A 26 3.57 9.47 12.68
C HIS A 26 3.19 10.92 12.39
N VAL A 27 1.89 11.22 12.22
CA VAL A 27 1.41 12.56 11.92
C VAL A 27 1.21 13.32 13.23
N ASN A 28 1.99 14.38 13.42
CA ASN A 28 1.97 15.19 14.63
C ASN A 28 1.11 16.44 14.43
N PRO A 29 0.60 17.05 15.52
CA PRO A 29 0.04 18.39 15.46
C PRO A 29 1.04 19.37 14.82
N PRO A 30 0.57 20.27 13.94
CA PRO A 30 1.46 21.16 13.20
C PRO A 30 2.19 22.12 14.14
N LYS A 31 3.47 22.29 13.87
CA LYS A 31 4.37 23.23 14.53
C LYS A 31 4.48 24.53 13.73
N LYS A 32 4.98 25.58 14.38
CA LYS A 32 5.24 26.86 13.72
C LYS A 32 6.31 26.68 12.63
N LEU A 33 6.01 27.13 11.42
CA LEU A 33 6.96 27.16 10.31
C LEU A 33 8.02 28.24 10.50
N PRO A 34 9.23 28.09 9.91
CA PRO A 34 10.20 29.17 9.80
C PRO A 34 9.58 30.42 9.20
N GLU A 35 9.93 31.61 9.69
CA GLU A 35 9.23 32.87 9.35
C GLU A 35 9.25 33.18 7.85
N ASP A 36 10.36 32.92 7.17
CA ASP A 36 10.50 33.13 5.73
C ASP A 36 9.64 32.18 4.90
N LEU A 37 9.42 30.96 5.41
CA LEU A 37 8.56 29.97 4.79
C LEU A 37 7.09 30.29 5.08
N GLN A 38 6.75 30.59 6.33
CA GLN A 38 5.41 30.99 6.75
C GLN A 38 4.92 32.18 5.92
N LYS A 39 5.72 33.25 5.83
CA LYS A 39 5.39 34.42 5.01
C LYS A 39 5.17 34.07 3.53
N PHE A 40 6.03 33.23 2.96
CA PHE A 40 5.88 32.80 1.57
C PHE A 40 4.54 32.08 1.31
N LEU A 41 4.13 31.20 2.24
CA LEU A 41 2.88 30.43 2.17
C LEU A 41 1.63 31.26 2.51
N ASP A 42 1.72 32.19 3.44
CA ASP A 42 0.62 33.11 3.81
C ASP A 42 0.26 34.04 2.66
N GLU A 43 1.28 34.57 1.95
CA GLU A 43 1.12 35.42 0.78
C GLU A 43 0.62 34.67 -0.48
N ALA A 44 0.39 33.36 -0.40
CA ALA A 44 -0.11 32.57 -1.52
C ALA A 44 -1.64 32.67 -1.63
N SER A 45 -2.15 33.80 -2.13
CA SER A 45 -3.60 34.08 -2.25
C SER A 45 -4.36 33.06 -3.09
N ASP A 46 -3.78 32.64 -4.22
CA ASP A 46 -4.33 31.58 -5.09
C ASP A 46 -4.07 30.16 -4.54
N GLY A 47 -3.47 30.08 -3.37
CA GLY A 47 -2.96 28.86 -2.75
C GLY A 47 -1.56 28.48 -3.22
N PHE A 48 -1.04 27.38 -2.67
CA PHE A 48 0.27 26.86 -3.04
C PHE A 48 0.27 25.34 -3.22
N ILE A 49 1.32 24.86 -3.86
CA ILE A 49 1.60 23.45 -4.14
C ILE A 49 2.88 23.07 -3.44
N LEU A 50 2.90 21.92 -2.78
CA LEU A 50 4.14 21.28 -2.33
C LEU A 50 4.57 20.26 -3.38
N PHE A 51 5.84 20.27 -3.78
CA PHE A 51 6.45 19.22 -4.59
C PHE A 51 7.61 18.56 -3.83
N SER A 52 7.52 17.25 -3.58
CA SER A 52 8.56 16.47 -2.89
C SER A 52 8.65 15.03 -3.43
N MET A 53 9.84 14.63 -3.86
CA MET A 53 10.14 13.25 -4.29
C MET A 53 10.66 12.36 -3.14
N GLY A 54 10.50 12.81 -1.88
CA GLY A 54 10.97 12.10 -0.70
C GLY A 54 12.47 12.27 -0.45
N SER A 55 13.06 11.36 0.31
CA SER A 55 14.48 11.36 0.68
C SER A 55 15.36 10.50 -0.22
N ASN A 56 14.77 9.47 -0.83
CA ASN A 56 15.51 8.46 -1.60
C ASN A 56 15.68 8.88 -3.07
N LEU A 57 14.65 9.50 -3.66
CA LEU A 57 14.75 10.10 -4.97
C LEU A 57 15.03 11.59 -4.81
N LYS A 58 16.13 12.04 -5.40
CA LYS A 58 16.51 13.46 -5.37
C LYS A 58 15.98 14.14 -6.62
N SER A 59 15.29 15.26 -6.45
CA SER A 59 14.80 16.05 -7.59
C SER A 59 15.92 16.59 -8.46
N GLN A 60 17.11 16.79 -7.89
CA GLN A 60 18.30 17.19 -8.66
C GLN A 60 18.74 16.13 -9.71
N ASP A 61 18.39 14.86 -9.49
CA ASP A 61 18.81 13.74 -10.36
C ASP A 61 17.84 13.54 -11.55
N LEU A 62 16.77 14.34 -11.63
CA LEU A 62 15.90 14.39 -12.80
C LEU A 62 16.68 14.88 -14.02
N LYS A 63 16.39 14.26 -15.17
CA LYS A 63 16.97 14.70 -16.46
C LYS A 63 16.69 16.19 -16.69
N PRO A 64 17.64 16.97 -17.23
CA PRO A 64 17.45 18.41 -17.44
C PRO A 64 16.17 18.74 -18.22
N GLU A 65 15.83 17.95 -19.23
CA GLU A 65 14.65 18.17 -20.07
C GLU A 65 13.35 18.00 -19.27
N VAL A 66 13.30 17.02 -18.37
CA VAL A 66 12.16 16.78 -17.48
C VAL A 66 12.04 17.91 -16.48
N ARG A 67 13.17 18.32 -15.87
CA ARG A 67 13.22 19.44 -14.91
C ARG A 67 12.75 20.74 -15.55
N ASP A 68 13.19 21.04 -16.77
CA ASP A 68 12.79 22.25 -17.48
C ASP A 68 11.30 22.20 -17.86
N GLY A 69 10.79 21.03 -18.26
CA GLY A 69 9.35 20.84 -18.49
C GLY A 69 8.50 21.05 -17.23
N ILE A 70 8.99 20.62 -16.08
CA ILE A 70 8.35 20.87 -14.78
C ILE A 70 8.31 22.37 -14.48
N LEU A 71 9.43 23.09 -14.60
CA LEU A 71 9.50 24.53 -14.36
C LEU A 71 8.58 25.32 -15.31
N LYS A 72 8.51 24.93 -16.59
CA LYS A 72 7.57 25.52 -17.55
C LYS A 72 6.11 25.25 -17.21
N SER A 73 5.80 24.11 -16.61
CA SER A 73 4.45 23.82 -16.12
C SER A 73 4.10 24.70 -14.93
N PHE A 74 5.04 24.87 -14.00
CA PHE A 74 4.86 25.73 -12.84
C PHE A 74 4.72 27.21 -13.20
N SER A 75 5.41 27.71 -14.23
CA SER A 75 5.26 29.11 -14.64
C SER A 75 3.89 29.45 -15.22
N LYS A 76 3.09 28.44 -15.61
CA LYS A 76 1.75 28.60 -16.20
C LYS A 76 0.61 28.68 -15.18
N ILE A 77 0.87 28.32 -13.93
CA ILE A 77 -0.14 28.32 -12.85
C ILE A 77 -0.02 29.55 -11.96
N LYS A 78 -1.13 29.94 -11.33
CA LYS A 78 -1.17 31.11 -10.42
C LYS A 78 -0.65 30.79 -9.03
N GLN A 79 -0.71 29.51 -8.63
CA GLN A 79 -0.28 29.05 -7.32
C GLN A 79 1.22 29.24 -7.15
N LYS A 80 1.63 29.52 -5.91
CA LYS A 80 3.04 29.38 -5.53
C LYS A 80 3.40 27.89 -5.47
N VAL A 81 4.66 27.56 -5.76
CA VAL A 81 5.17 26.20 -5.67
C VAL A 81 6.34 26.18 -4.71
N LEU A 82 6.22 25.36 -3.66
CA LEU A 82 7.33 25.01 -2.78
C LEU A 82 7.89 23.67 -3.24
N TRP A 83 9.09 23.67 -3.79
CA TRP A 83 9.73 22.45 -4.27
C TRP A 83 10.91 22.05 -3.37
N LYS A 84 10.80 20.89 -2.72
CA LYS A 84 11.93 20.28 -2.04
C LYS A 84 12.96 19.85 -3.07
N PHE A 85 14.15 20.46 -3.05
CA PHE A 85 15.20 20.29 -4.06
C PHE A 85 16.59 20.35 -3.42
N GLU A 86 17.47 19.41 -3.73
CA GLU A 86 18.70 19.15 -2.97
C GLU A 86 19.84 20.13 -3.26
N SER A 87 19.83 20.78 -4.43
CA SER A 87 20.88 21.69 -4.91
C SER A 87 20.31 23.03 -5.36
N ASP A 88 21.20 23.95 -5.71
CA ASP A 88 20.77 25.25 -6.24
C ASP A 88 20.33 25.09 -7.71
N LEU A 89 19.22 25.73 -8.06
CA LEU A 89 18.65 25.69 -9.40
C LEU A 89 18.48 27.12 -9.91
N PRO A 90 19.26 27.57 -10.92
CA PRO A 90 19.10 28.90 -11.49
C PRO A 90 17.81 29.01 -12.31
N ASN A 91 17.41 30.25 -12.62
CA ASN A 91 16.28 30.55 -13.52
C ASN A 91 14.92 30.00 -13.08
N LEU A 92 14.65 30.03 -11.77
CA LEU A 92 13.34 29.66 -11.23
C LEU A 92 12.26 30.66 -11.68
N PRO A 93 11.05 30.18 -12.05
CA PRO A 93 9.89 31.04 -12.20
C PRO A 93 9.59 31.80 -10.91
N ASN A 94 9.04 33.01 -11.02
CA ASN A 94 8.77 33.89 -9.86
C ASN A 94 7.85 33.28 -8.80
N ASN A 95 7.02 32.30 -9.16
CA ASN A 95 6.12 31.60 -8.25
C ASN A 95 6.75 30.35 -7.61
N VAL A 96 7.99 29.99 -7.93
CA VAL A 96 8.66 28.79 -7.42
C VAL A 96 9.71 29.16 -6.36
N LYS A 97 9.60 28.55 -5.17
CA LYS A 97 10.64 28.58 -4.12
C LYS A 97 11.17 27.15 -3.94
N ILE A 98 12.50 27.00 -3.95
CA ILE A 98 13.15 25.73 -3.64
C ILE A 98 13.66 25.72 -2.20
N MET A 99 13.65 24.54 -1.56
CA MET A 99 14.26 24.33 -0.24
C MET A 99 14.90 22.94 -0.16
N LYS A 100 16.09 22.86 0.42
CA LYS A 100 16.78 21.57 0.63
C LYS A 100 16.04 20.64 1.59
N TRP A 101 15.38 21.25 2.58
CA TRP A 101 14.58 20.56 3.57
C TRP A 101 13.26 21.32 3.78
N VAL A 102 12.16 20.59 3.80
CA VAL A 102 10.81 21.14 4.02
C VAL A 102 10.21 20.45 5.24
N PRO A 103 9.70 21.19 6.25
CA PRO A 103 8.88 20.63 7.32
C PRO A 103 7.52 20.17 6.76
N GLN A 104 7.51 19.01 6.11
CA GLN A 104 6.41 18.56 5.23
C GLN A 104 5.05 18.48 5.93
N GLN A 105 4.97 17.91 7.13
CA GLN A 105 3.71 17.83 7.88
C GLN A 105 3.14 19.21 8.17
N ASP A 106 3.97 20.13 8.64
CA ASP A 106 3.57 21.50 8.96
C ASP A 106 3.13 22.27 7.71
N VAL A 107 3.79 22.04 6.56
CA VAL A 107 3.40 22.62 5.28
C VAL A 107 2.09 22.03 4.76
N LEU A 108 1.89 20.72 4.87
CA LEU A 108 0.64 20.06 4.47
C LEU A 108 -0.54 20.50 5.35
N ALA A 109 -0.29 20.88 6.59
CA ALA A 109 -1.31 21.43 7.49
C ALA A 109 -1.72 22.88 7.16
N HIS A 110 -0.97 23.59 6.30
CA HIS A 110 -1.19 25.00 6.04
C HIS A 110 -2.51 25.27 5.29
N PRO A 111 -3.34 26.24 5.68
CA PRO A 111 -4.67 26.45 5.10
C PRO A 111 -4.68 26.78 3.59
N ASN A 112 -3.59 27.38 3.09
CA ASN A 112 -3.44 27.74 1.68
C ASN A 112 -2.97 26.58 0.78
N ILE A 113 -2.66 25.40 1.31
CA ILE A 113 -2.24 24.25 0.49
C ILE A 113 -3.38 23.84 -0.45
N ARG A 114 -3.04 23.53 -1.70
CA ARG A 114 -3.99 23.09 -2.72
C ARG A 114 -3.72 21.70 -3.25
N LEU A 115 -2.45 21.33 -3.32
CA LEU A 115 -2.02 20.11 -3.98
C LEU A 115 -0.66 19.68 -3.45
N PHE A 116 -0.47 18.36 -3.37
CA PHE A 116 0.81 17.74 -3.10
C PHE A 116 1.26 16.93 -4.31
N ILE A 117 2.35 17.34 -4.97
CA ILE A 117 3.03 16.53 -5.97
C ILE A 117 4.03 15.65 -5.23
N SER A 118 3.86 14.33 -5.33
CA SER A 118 4.59 13.37 -4.51
C SER A 118 4.99 12.14 -5.29
N HIS A 119 6.12 11.54 -4.94
CA HIS A 119 6.50 10.20 -5.37
C HIS A 119 5.55 9.09 -4.88
N GLY A 120 4.65 9.36 -3.93
CA GLY A 120 3.67 8.38 -3.44
C GLY A 120 4.16 7.42 -2.38
N GLY A 121 5.24 7.77 -1.66
CA GLY A 121 5.66 7.01 -0.48
C GLY A 121 4.55 6.95 0.58
N PHE A 122 4.36 5.78 1.19
CA PHE A 122 3.20 5.50 2.04
C PHE A 122 2.97 6.55 3.15
N LEU A 123 4.01 6.93 3.89
CA LEU A 123 3.88 7.93 4.97
C LEU A 123 3.42 9.30 4.45
N SER A 124 3.92 9.71 3.28
CA SER A 124 3.55 10.97 2.63
C SER A 124 2.11 10.94 2.11
N THR A 125 1.64 9.79 1.63
CA THR A 125 0.23 9.59 1.27
C THR A 125 -0.68 9.70 2.49
N VAL A 126 -0.28 9.08 3.62
CA VAL A 126 -1.03 9.20 4.89
C VAL A 126 -1.08 10.65 5.37
N GLU A 127 0.03 11.40 5.29
CA GLU A 127 0.06 12.82 5.66
C GLU A 127 -0.86 13.68 4.78
N ALA A 128 -0.89 13.43 3.46
CA ALA A 128 -1.81 14.11 2.55
C ALA A 128 -3.28 13.80 2.86
N VAL A 129 -3.63 12.54 3.11
CA VAL A 129 -5.00 12.16 3.49
C VAL A 129 -5.36 12.77 4.84
N TYR A 130 -4.47 12.75 5.82
CA TYR A 130 -4.68 13.38 7.13
C TYR A 130 -5.04 14.86 6.96
N HIS A 131 -4.24 15.62 6.20
CA HIS A 131 -4.50 17.05 5.99
C HIS A 131 -5.54 17.36 4.89
N GLY A 132 -6.12 16.36 4.23
CA GLY A 132 -7.13 16.58 3.20
C GLY A 132 -6.57 17.27 1.95
N VAL A 133 -5.37 16.88 1.51
CA VAL A 133 -4.66 17.46 0.36
C VAL A 133 -4.63 16.45 -0.79
N PRO A 134 -5.16 16.79 -1.98
CA PRO A 134 -5.11 15.90 -3.14
C PRO A 134 -3.70 15.74 -3.67
N ILE A 135 -3.46 14.67 -4.44
CA ILE A 135 -2.12 14.26 -4.87
C ILE A 135 -1.99 14.25 -6.41
N ILE A 136 -0.87 14.76 -6.93
CA ILE A 136 -0.35 14.28 -8.23
C ILE A 136 0.80 13.32 -7.92
N GLY A 137 0.63 12.05 -8.28
CA GLY A 137 1.53 10.97 -7.95
C GLY A 137 2.52 10.70 -9.08
N ILE A 138 3.82 10.71 -8.78
CA ILE A 138 4.90 10.37 -9.72
C ILE A 138 5.66 9.15 -9.16
N PRO A 139 5.08 7.94 -9.21
CA PRO A 139 5.67 6.77 -8.57
C PRO A 139 6.92 6.32 -9.31
N VAL A 140 7.93 5.90 -8.57
CA VAL A 140 9.24 5.49 -9.12
C VAL A 140 9.56 4.03 -8.79
N PHE A 141 9.49 3.63 -7.53
CA PHE A 141 9.88 2.27 -7.10
C PHE A 141 9.11 1.78 -5.87
N GLY A 142 9.25 0.48 -5.58
CA GLY A 142 8.67 -0.13 -4.38
C GLY A 142 7.13 -0.08 -4.37
N ASP A 143 6.58 0.28 -3.22
CA ASP A 143 5.16 0.39 -2.93
C ASP A 143 4.48 1.62 -3.56
N GLN A 144 5.25 2.59 -4.04
CA GLN A 144 4.75 3.87 -4.57
C GLN A 144 3.70 3.70 -5.67
N LYS A 145 3.92 2.75 -6.59
CA LYS A 145 2.98 2.48 -7.69
C LYS A 145 1.62 2.02 -7.17
N TYR A 146 1.63 1.12 -6.18
CA TYR A 146 0.41 0.64 -5.55
C TYR A 146 -0.29 1.76 -4.76
N ASN A 147 0.45 2.55 -3.99
CA ASN A 147 -0.10 3.65 -3.21
C ASN A 147 -0.78 4.71 -4.10
N ILE A 148 -0.14 5.12 -5.20
CA ILE A 148 -0.72 6.09 -6.13
C ILE A 148 -1.90 5.50 -6.91
N ALA A 149 -1.82 4.24 -7.35
CA ALA A 149 -2.94 3.58 -8.01
C ALA A 149 -4.16 3.48 -7.10
N THR A 150 -3.96 3.17 -5.82
CA THR A 150 -5.02 3.16 -4.80
C THR A 150 -5.60 4.57 -4.63
N ALA A 151 -4.76 5.59 -4.50
CA ALA A 151 -5.20 6.98 -4.36
C ALA A 151 -5.98 7.52 -5.58
N GLU A 152 -5.59 7.10 -6.78
CA GLU A 152 -6.27 7.43 -8.04
C GLU A 152 -7.61 6.72 -8.15
N HIS A 153 -7.65 5.41 -7.88
CA HIS A 153 -8.88 4.61 -7.80
C HIS A 153 -9.87 5.22 -6.79
N ASP A 154 -9.35 5.63 -5.65
CA ASP A 154 -10.09 6.28 -4.57
C ASP A 154 -10.55 7.70 -4.90
N GLY A 155 -10.05 8.29 -5.99
CA GLY A 155 -10.52 9.55 -6.56
C GLY A 155 -9.91 10.81 -5.98
N TYR A 156 -8.77 10.72 -5.27
CA TYR A 156 -8.07 11.89 -4.72
C TYR A 156 -6.67 12.12 -5.28
N ALA A 157 -6.25 11.32 -6.27
CA ALA A 157 -4.99 11.50 -6.96
C ALA A 157 -5.11 11.39 -8.49
N VAL A 158 -4.10 11.92 -9.18
CA VAL A 158 -3.80 11.66 -10.59
C VAL A 158 -2.40 11.08 -10.70
N ALA A 159 -2.24 9.96 -11.39
CA ALA A 159 -0.94 9.33 -11.61
C ALA A 159 -0.24 9.88 -12.87
N ILE A 160 1.06 10.12 -12.79
CA ILE A 160 1.94 10.36 -13.94
C ILE A 160 3.14 9.42 -13.81
N GLN A 161 3.35 8.53 -14.78
CA GLN A 161 4.55 7.72 -14.79
C GLN A 161 5.78 8.61 -15.00
N LEU A 162 6.89 8.31 -14.33
CA LEU A 162 8.11 9.11 -14.43
C LEU A 162 8.61 9.25 -15.88
N ASP A 163 8.46 8.20 -16.69
CA ASP A 163 8.86 8.19 -18.10
C ASP A 163 7.97 9.09 -18.98
N ASP A 164 6.74 9.34 -18.55
CA ASP A 164 5.78 10.22 -19.23
C ASP A 164 5.80 11.65 -18.68
N LEU A 165 6.66 11.93 -17.69
CA LEU A 165 6.71 13.23 -17.03
C LEU A 165 7.29 14.28 -17.97
N SER A 166 6.43 15.19 -18.41
CA SER A 166 6.75 16.26 -19.35
C SER A 166 5.98 17.53 -18.99
N GLU A 167 6.29 18.63 -19.67
CA GLU A 167 5.55 19.88 -19.54
C GLU A 167 4.05 19.69 -19.81
N GLU A 168 3.72 18.94 -20.86
CA GLU A 168 2.33 18.74 -21.27
C GLU A 168 1.57 17.89 -20.24
N THR A 169 2.16 16.76 -19.83
CA THR A 169 1.49 15.84 -18.90
C THR A 169 1.31 16.45 -17.52
N LEU A 170 2.31 17.15 -17.01
CA LEU A 170 2.20 17.84 -15.72
C LEU A 170 1.24 19.03 -15.78
N THR A 171 1.30 19.86 -16.83
CA THR A 171 0.36 20.99 -16.99
C THR A 171 -1.09 20.49 -17.03
N ARG A 172 -1.36 19.40 -17.74
CA ARG A 172 -2.69 18.80 -17.80
C ARG A 172 -3.17 18.31 -16.44
N ALA A 173 -2.33 17.58 -15.71
CA ALA A 173 -2.66 17.07 -14.38
C ALA A 173 -2.86 18.21 -13.36
N LEU A 174 -2.03 19.25 -13.41
CA LEU A 174 -2.19 20.46 -12.60
C LEU A 174 -3.56 21.12 -12.85
N ASN A 175 -3.92 21.34 -14.12
CA ASN A 175 -5.21 21.93 -14.46
C ASN A 175 -6.38 21.07 -14.00
N GLU A 176 -6.30 19.75 -14.18
CA GLU A 176 -7.32 18.80 -13.74
C GLU A 176 -7.52 18.89 -12.21
N VAL A 177 -6.46 18.69 -11.41
CA VAL A 177 -6.60 18.61 -9.95
C VAL A 177 -6.93 19.97 -9.32
N LEU A 178 -6.41 21.08 -9.86
CA LEU A 178 -6.64 22.41 -9.31
C LEU A 178 -8.04 22.97 -9.62
N THR A 179 -8.64 22.58 -10.75
CA THR A 179 -9.97 23.08 -11.15
C THR A 179 -11.10 22.13 -10.77
N ASN A 180 -10.87 20.82 -10.78
CA ASN A 180 -11.88 19.82 -10.44
C ASN A 180 -11.98 19.63 -8.93
N GLN A 181 -13.08 20.12 -8.32
CA GLN A 181 -13.30 20.00 -6.87
C GLN A 181 -13.46 18.56 -6.38
N LYS A 182 -13.68 17.57 -7.28
CA LYS A 182 -13.79 16.15 -6.92
C LYS A 182 -12.63 15.71 -6.03
N TYR A 183 -11.38 15.92 -6.46
CA TYR A 183 -10.21 15.43 -5.73
C TYR A 183 -10.14 15.98 -4.31
N LYS A 184 -10.39 17.29 -4.16
CA LYS A 184 -10.41 17.98 -2.88
C LYS A 184 -11.56 17.51 -1.98
N ASN A 185 -12.75 17.30 -2.53
CA ASN A 185 -13.90 16.85 -1.76
C ASN A 185 -13.71 15.41 -1.26
N VAL A 186 -13.22 14.53 -2.12
CA VAL A 186 -12.94 13.13 -1.80
C VAL A 186 -11.87 13.02 -0.71
N VAL A 187 -10.72 13.70 -0.86
CA VAL A 187 -9.66 13.63 0.16
C VAL A 187 -10.10 14.23 1.48
N LYS A 188 -10.93 15.29 1.48
CA LYS A 188 -11.50 15.85 2.71
C LYS A 188 -12.46 14.89 3.40
N GLN A 189 -13.24 14.14 2.64
CA GLN A 189 -14.08 13.08 3.21
C GLN A 189 -13.21 11.99 3.84
N ARG A 190 -12.13 11.57 3.18
CA ARG A 190 -11.18 10.60 3.72
C ARG A 190 -10.42 11.11 4.95
N SER A 191 -10.05 12.39 4.97
CA SER A 191 -9.49 13.07 6.13
C SER A 191 -10.46 12.99 7.31
N LYS A 192 -11.75 13.29 7.10
CA LYS A 192 -12.78 13.15 8.15
C LYS A 192 -12.85 11.72 8.68
N LEU A 193 -12.88 10.71 7.79
CA LEU A 193 -12.87 9.30 8.18
C LEU A 193 -11.62 8.94 8.99
N MET A 194 -10.46 9.48 8.64
CA MET A 194 -9.21 9.24 9.36
C MET A 194 -9.23 9.80 10.78
N HIS A 195 -9.87 10.95 10.99
CA HIS A 195 -10.00 11.59 12.30
C HIS A 195 -11.16 11.04 13.13
N ASP A 196 -12.14 10.38 12.50
CA ASP A 196 -13.31 9.81 13.16
C ASP A 196 -12.98 8.47 13.81
N GLN A 197 -12.20 8.55 14.89
CA GLN A 197 -11.79 7.41 15.71
C GLN A 197 -11.95 7.75 17.19
N PRO A 198 -12.30 6.77 18.04
CA PRO A 198 -12.52 7.01 19.47
C PRO A 198 -11.24 7.37 20.24
N LEU A 199 -10.09 6.93 19.74
CA LEU A 199 -8.77 7.17 20.33
C LEU A 199 -7.81 7.59 19.21
N THR A 200 -6.81 8.41 19.54
CA THR A 200 -5.72 8.67 18.59
C THR A 200 -4.94 7.39 18.29
N PRO A 201 -4.22 7.30 17.15
CA PRO A 201 -3.42 6.12 16.83
C PRO A 201 -2.40 5.75 17.92
N VAL A 202 -1.81 6.75 18.58
CA VAL A 202 -0.85 6.55 19.68
C VAL A 202 -1.55 6.04 20.94
N GLU A 203 -2.70 6.58 21.31
CA GLU A 203 -3.50 6.08 22.45
C GLU A 203 -4.00 4.66 22.21
N THR A 204 -4.43 4.35 20.99
CA THR A 204 -4.78 2.99 20.57
C THR A 204 -3.59 2.04 20.75
N ALA A 205 -2.39 2.44 20.31
CA ALA A 205 -1.17 1.63 20.50
C ALA A 205 -0.90 1.37 21.99
N ILE A 206 -0.95 2.42 22.82
CA ILE A 206 -0.73 2.32 24.27
C ILE A 206 -1.74 1.33 24.88
N TYR A 207 -3.02 1.51 24.60
CA TYR A 207 -4.08 0.65 25.11
C TYR A 207 -3.83 -0.83 24.80
N TRP A 208 -3.50 -1.16 23.56
CA TRP A 208 -3.31 -2.55 23.14
C TRP A 208 -1.99 -3.15 23.65
N VAL A 209 -0.93 -2.36 23.78
CA VAL A 209 0.32 -2.80 24.43
C VAL A 209 0.04 -3.15 25.89
N GLU A 210 -0.65 -2.27 26.63
CA GLU A 210 -1.03 -2.58 28.01
C GLU A 210 -1.98 -3.77 28.10
N HIS A 211 -2.91 -3.93 27.15
CA HIS A 211 -3.82 -5.07 27.10
C HIS A 211 -3.07 -6.40 26.99
N VAL A 212 -2.04 -6.46 26.14
CA VAL A 212 -1.19 -7.64 26.01
C VAL A 212 -0.43 -7.93 27.31
N ILE A 213 0.07 -6.89 27.99
CA ILE A 213 0.75 -7.03 29.30
C ILE A 213 -0.23 -7.55 30.36
N ARG A 214 -1.41 -6.93 30.50
CA ARG A 214 -2.45 -7.31 31.46
C ARG A 214 -2.88 -8.78 31.30
N HIS A 215 -2.89 -9.28 30.07
CA HIS A 215 -3.32 -10.64 29.73
C HIS A 215 -2.15 -11.58 29.41
N LYS A 216 -0.94 -11.29 29.91
CA LYS A 216 0.24 -12.18 29.83
C LYS A 216 0.51 -12.72 28.43
N GLY A 217 0.46 -11.84 27.43
CA GLY A 217 0.67 -12.19 26.02
C GLY A 217 -0.60 -12.30 25.17
N ALA A 218 -1.79 -12.12 25.77
CA ALA A 218 -3.10 -12.11 25.09
C ALA A 218 -3.30 -13.30 24.10
N PRO A 219 -3.23 -14.55 24.58
CA PRO A 219 -3.31 -15.74 23.72
C PRO A 219 -4.61 -15.81 22.92
N HIS A 220 -5.70 -15.23 23.43
CA HIS A 220 -7.01 -15.17 22.75
C HIS A 220 -7.05 -14.28 21.51
N LEU A 221 -6.04 -13.45 21.27
CA LEU A 221 -5.91 -12.62 20.06
C LEU A 221 -5.00 -13.25 19.01
N ARG A 222 -4.26 -14.31 19.38
CA ARG A 222 -3.32 -14.98 18.49
C ARG A 222 -4.06 -15.96 17.59
N SER A 223 -3.67 -16.01 16.32
CA SER A 223 -4.08 -17.10 15.44
C SER A 223 -3.38 -18.39 15.84
N SER A 224 -4.14 -19.49 15.95
CA SER A 224 -3.59 -20.84 16.20
C SER A 224 -2.57 -21.27 15.14
N GLY A 225 -2.62 -20.67 13.94
CA GLY A 225 -1.66 -20.92 12.87
C GLY A 225 -0.22 -20.53 13.21
N VAL A 226 -0.02 -19.61 14.17
CA VAL A 226 1.33 -19.18 14.60
C VAL A 226 2.05 -20.29 15.36
N ASP A 227 1.30 -21.17 16.03
CA ASP A 227 1.85 -22.23 16.86
C ASP A 227 1.99 -23.56 16.09
N LEU A 228 1.59 -23.60 14.81
CA LEU A 228 1.76 -24.76 13.94
C LEU A 228 3.23 -24.96 13.55
N LYS A 229 3.64 -26.23 13.51
CA LYS A 229 4.95 -26.58 12.92
C LYS A 229 4.93 -26.32 11.42
N TRP A 230 6.09 -26.02 10.85
CA TRP A 230 6.20 -25.66 9.42
C TRP A 230 5.55 -26.71 8.49
N TYR A 231 5.70 -28.00 8.78
CA TYR A 231 5.12 -29.06 7.95
C TYR A 231 3.60 -29.20 8.07
N GLN A 232 3.01 -28.77 9.20
CA GLN A 232 1.55 -28.71 9.38
C GLN A 232 0.98 -27.49 8.66
N ARG A 233 1.69 -26.36 8.72
CA ARG A 233 1.32 -25.14 8.00
C ARG A 233 1.35 -25.33 6.49
N GLU A 234 2.36 -26.01 5.96
CA GLU A 234 2.47 -26.34 4.53
C GLU A 234 1.68 -27.61 4.12
N MET A 235 0.86 -28.16 5.03
CA MET A 235 0.01 -29.35 4.78
C MET A 235 0.77 -30.62 4.32
N ILE A 236 2.06 -30.72 4.64
CA ILE A 236 2.92 -31.84 4.24
C ILE A 236 2.51 -33.11 4.96
N ASP A 237 2.16 -33.02 6.25
CA ASP A 237 1.65 -34.14 7.03
C ASP A 237 0.35 -34.72 6.44
N VAL A 238 -0.57 -33.85 6.02
CA VAL A 238 -1.80 -34.24 5.31
C VAL A 238 -1.48 -34.87 3.96
N GLY A 239 -0.57 -34.28 3.18
CA GLY A 239 -0.13 -34.82 1.90
C GLY A 239 0.47 -36.23 2.03
N VAL A 240 1.37 -36.44 3.00
CA VAL A 240 1.96 -37.75 3.30
C VAL A 240 0.88 -38.75 3.73
N PHE A 241 -0.05 -38.34 4.60
CA PHE A 241 -1.17 -39.19 5.01
C PHE A 241 -2.02 -39.65 3.81
N LEU A 242 -2.40 -38.74 2.92
CA LEU A 242 -3.19 -39.05 1.73
C LEU A 242 -2.45 -39.99 0.77
N ILE A 243 -1.13 -39.81 0.58
CA ILE A 243 -0.30 -40.70 -0.22
C ILE A 243 -0.31 -42.12 0.38
N VAL A 244 -0.08 -42.24 1.69
CA VAL A 244 -0.07 -43.55 2.38
C VAL A 244 -1.41 -44.26 2.25
N VAL A 245 -2.53 -43.56 2.47
CA VAL A 245 -3.89 -44.12 2.33
C VAL A 245 -4.14 -44.56 0.89
N THR A 246 -3.76 -43.74 -0.10
CA THR A 246 -3.94 -44.06 -1.51
C THR A 246 -3.13 -45.29 -1.92
N CYS A 247 -1.85 -45.37 -1.53
CA CYS A 247 -1.00 -46.53 -1.75
C CYS A 247 -1.61 -47.80 -1.11
N LEU A 248 -2.16 -47.68 0.10
CA LEU A 248 -2.80 -48.80 0.78
C LEU A 248 -4.04 -49.30 0.02
N VAL A 249 -4.94 -48.39 -0.39
CA VAL A 249 -6.15 -48.73 -1.16
C VAL A 249 -5.79 -49.39 -2.49
N LEU A 250 -4.82 -48.83 -3.22
CA LEU A 250 -4.33 -49.40 -4.48
C LEU A 250 -3.75 -50.80 -4.26
N THR A 251 -2.93 -50.98 -3.22
CA THR A 251 -2.34 -52.28 -2.88
C THR A 251 -3.42 -53.32 -2.56
N VAL A 252 -4.39 -52.97 -1.70
CA VAL A 252 -5.51 -53.87 -1.35
C VAL A 252 -6.34 -54.22 -2.59
N THR A 253 -6.64 -53.24 -3.43
CA THR A 253 -7.40 -53.45 -4.68
C THR A 253 -6.65 -54.39 -5.63
N LEU A 254 -5.35 -54.18 -5.82
CA LEU A 254 -4.50 -55.08 -6.63
C LEU A 254 -4.44 -56.50 -6.04
N VAL A 255 -4.37 -56.64 -4.71
CA VAL A 255 -4.40 -57.95 -4.04
C VAL A 255 -5.75 -58.66 -4.24
N ILE A 256 -6.87 -57.94 -4.14
CA ILE A 256 -8.21 -58.50 -4.41
C ILE A 256 -8.34 -58.92 -5.87
N ILE A 257 -7.94 -58.06 -6.81
CA ILE A 257 -7.98 -58.36 -8.25
C ILE A 257 -7.13 -59.59 -8.56
N THR A 258 -5.89 -59.65 -8.06
CA THR A 258 -5.00 -60.81 -8.29
C THR A 258 -5.55 -62.10 -7.67
N LYS A 259 -6.17 -62.05 -6.48
CA LYS A 259 -6.87 -63.21 -5.89
C LYS A 259 -8.09 -63.64 -6.71
N MET A 260 -8.91 -62.69 -7.16
CA MET A 260 -10.08 -62.97 -8.02
C MET A 260 -9.66 -63.59 -9.35
N LEU A 261 -8.65 -63.03 -10.02
CA LEU A 261 -8.09 -63.59 -11.24
C LEU A 261 -7.54 -65.00 -11.01
N LYS A 262 -6.73 -65.22 -9.97
CA LYS A 262 -6.24 -66.57 -9.61
C LYS A 262 -7.39 -67.55 -9.37
N PHE A 263 -8.46 -67.13 -8.68
CA PHE A 263 -9.63 -67.97 -8.45
C PHE A 263 -10.33 -68.36 -9.77
N VAL A 264 -10.57 -67.40 -10.67
CA VAL A 264 -11.20 -67.65 -11.99
C VAL A 264 -10.33 -68.57 -12.86
N PHE A 265 -9.03 -68.28 -12.97
CA PHE A 265 -8.10 -69.10 -13.77
C PHE A 265 -7.85 -70.50 -13.18
N CYS A 266 -7.85 -70.66 -11.85
CA CYS A 266 -7.75 -71.97 -11.21
C CYS A 266 -9.05 -72.80 -11.34
N LYS A 267 -10.23 -72.17 -11.42
CA LYS A 267 -11.50 -72.86 -11.68
C LYS A 267 -11.55 -73.42 -13.09
N ASN A 268 -11.12 -72.65 -14.09
CA ASN A 268 -11.02 -73.11 -15.49
C ASN A 268 -10.04 -74.29 -15.66
N LYS A 269 -8.92 -74.33 -14.94
CA LYS A 269 -8.01 -75.51 -14.97
C LYS A 269 -8.66 -76.78 -14.40
N LYS A 270 -9.50 -76.69 -13.37
CA LYS A 270 -10.21 -77.84 -12.79
C LYS A 270 -11.33 -78.35 -13.71
N ASP A 271 -12.03 -77.48 -14.42
CA ASP A 271 -13.09 -77.88 -15.37
C ASP A 271 -12.52 -78.49 -16.66
N VAL A 272 -11.40 -77.98 -17.18
CA VAL A 272 -10.69 -78.60 -18.33
C VAL A 272 -10.11 -79.97 -17.96
N SER A 273 -9.60 -80.14 -16.74
CA SER A 273 -9.13 -81.44 -16.25
C SER A 273 -10.25 -82.47 -16.04
N LYS A 274 -11.46 -82.03 -15.66
CA LYS A 274 -12.64 -82.93 -15.55
C LYS A 274 -13.17 -83.35 -16.92
N LYS A 275 -13.19 -82.45 -17.92
CA LYS A 275 -13.62 -82.78 -19.30
C LYS A 275 -12.69 -83.80 -19.99
N LYS A 276 -11.37 -83.75 -19.73
CA LYS A 276 -10.40 -84.73 -20.27
C LYS A 276 -10.45 -86.13 -19.63
N LYS A 277 -11.17 -86.31 -18.50
CA LYS A 277 -11.34 -87.62 -17.85
C LYS A 277 -12.61 -88.38 -18.27
N ASN A 278 -13.51 -87.73 -19.01
CA ASN A 278 -14.79 -88.27 -19.46
C ASN A 278 -14.87 -88.43 -21.00
N GLN A 279 -13.73 -88.47 -21.68
CA GLN A 279 -13.60 -88.82 -23.10
C GLN A 279 -12.72 -90.04 -23.24
#